data_AF-A0A5K1BJD3-F1
#
_entry.id   AF-A0A5K1BJD3-F1
#
_cell.length_a   1.000
_cell.length_b   1.000
_cell.length_c   1.000
_cell.angle_alpha   90.00
_cell.angle_beta   90.00
_cell.angle_gamma   90.00
#
_symmetry.space_group_name_H-M   'P 1'
#
loop_
_entity.id
_entity.type
_entity.pdbx_description
1 polymer ?
#
loop_
_entity_poly.entity_id
_entity_poly.type
_entity_poly.pdbx_seq_one_letter_code
_entity_poly.pdbx_strand_id
1 'polypeptide(L)' 'AVAIKKMELPSSKEADGEREFRVEVDLLSRLDHPNLVALIGYCADGKHRFLVYEYMHNGNLQDHLN' A
#
# COMPACT_ATOMS: atom_id res chain seq x y z
N ALA A 1 15.18 -4.80 -1.51
CA ALA A 1 14.65 -4.12 -0.30
C ALA A 1 13.13 -4.09 -0.37
N VAL A 2 12.43 -3.83 0.74
CA VAL A 2 10.96 -3.74 0.77
C VAL A 2 10.51 -2.38 1.30
N ALA A 3 9.36 -1.90 0.85
CA ALA A 3 8.68 -0.74 1.40
C ALA A 3 7.49 -1.18 2.26
N ILE A 4 7.36 -0.62 3.46
CA ILE A 4 6.23 -0.91 4.36
C ILE A 4 5.40 0.36 4.49
N LYS A 5 4.17 0.33 3.97
CA LYS A 5 3.18 1.40 4.12
C LYS A 5 2.25 1.04 5.29
N LYS A 6 2.32 1.83 6.36
CA LYS A 6 1.34 1.77 7.46
C LYS A 6 0.13 2.62 7.07
N MET A 7 -1.05 2.04 7.13
CA MET A 7 -2.31 2.74 6.90
C MET A 7 -2.86 3.22 8.24
N GLU A 8 -3.08 4.53 8.37
CA GLU A 8 -3.74 5.10 9.54
C GLU A 8 -5.25 5.03 9.34
N LEU A 9 -5.94 4.37 10.29
CA LEU A 9 -7.39 4.22 10.30
C LEU A 9 -7.97 5.02 11.46
N PRO A 10 -8.14 6.35 11.32
CA PRO A 10 -8.73 7.15 12.38
C PRO A 10 -10.18 6.69 12.62
N SER A 11 -10.61 6.64 13.89
CA SER A 11 -11.91 6.10 14.29
C SER A 11 -13.10 6.73 13.57
N SER A 12 -12.98 8.00 13.16
CA SER A 12 -14.02 8.72 12.40
C SER A 12 -14.16 8.28 10.94
N LYS A 13 -13.17 7.58 10.38
CA LYS A 13 -13.14 7.09 8.99
C LYS A 13 -12.65 5.64 8.89
N GLU A 14 -12.80 4.85 9.95
CA GLU A 14 -12.30 3.47 10.01
C GLU A 14 -12.87 2.62 8.87
N ALA A 15 -14.17 2.77 8.56
CA ALA A 15 -14.82 2.05 7.47
C ALA A 15 -14.26 2.42 6.08
N ASP A 16 -13.97 3.70 5.84
CA ASP A 16 -13.42 4.18 4.57
C ASP A 16 -11.98 3.70 4.38
N GLY A 17 -11.15 3.85 5.42
CA GLY A 17 -9.77 3.39 5.36
C GLY A 17 -9.65 1.87 5.25
N GLU A 18 -10.56 1.12 5.89
CA GLU A 18 -10.63 -0.34 5.71
C GLU A 18 -11.07 -0.70 4.28
N ARG A 19 -11.99 0.05 3.70
CA ARG A 19 -12.38 -0.13 2.29
C ARG A 19 -11.19 0.14 1.36
N GLU A 20 -10.44 1.22 1.57
CA GLU A 20 -9.24 1.54 0.80
C GLU A 20 -8.18 0.44 0.93
N PHE A 21 -7.94 -0.05 2.14
CA PHE A 21 -7.03 -1.17 2.39
C PHE A 21 -7.41 -2.40 1.56
N ARG A 22 -8.67 -2.83 1.63
CA ARG A 22 -9.15 -4.00 0.89
C ARG A 22 -9.07 -3.81 -0.62
N VAL A 23 -9.38 -2.60 -1.11
CA VAL A 23 -9.27 -2.29 -2.55
C VAL A 23 -7.82 -2.41 -3.01
N GLU A 24 -6.86 -1.84 -2.26
CA GLU A 24 -5.45 -1.89 -2.61
C GLU A 24 -4.91 -3.33 -2.59
N VAL A 25 -5.29 -4.13 -1.58
CA VAL A 25 -4.96 -5.57 -1.52
C VAL A 25 -5.57 -6.33 -2.70
N ASP A 26 -6.88 -6.20 -2.94
CA ASP A 26 -7.56 -6.98 -3.98
C ASP A 26 -7.06 -6.64 -5.39
N LEU A 27 -6.82 -5.35 -5.66
CA LEU A 27 -6.31 -4.90 -6.94
C LEU A 27 -4.88 -5.40 -7.16
N LEU A 28 -3.97 -5.11 -6.23
CA LEU A 28 -2.55 -5.39 -6.43
C LEU A 28 -2.20 -6.88 -6.26
N SER A 29 -3.03 -7.66 -5.57
CA SER A 29 -2.84 -9.13 -5.52
C SER A 29 -3.14 -9.83 -6.84
N ARG A 30 -3.85 -9.15 -7.77
CA ARG A 30 -4.26 -9.72 -9.06
C ARG A 30 -3.47 -9.15 -10.23
N LEU A 31 -2.71 -8.08 -10.03
CA LEU A 31 -1.97 -7.39 -11.06
C LEU A 31 -0.48 -7.74 -10.97
N ASP A 32 0.07 -8.23 -12.07
CA ASP A 32 1.50 -8.45 -12.25
C ASP A 32 1.92 -7.79 -13.56
N HIS A 33 2.59 -6.64 -13.47
CA HIS A 33 3.01 -5.85 -14.63
C HIS A 33 4.28 -5.05 -14.30
N PRO A 34 5.27 -4.97 -15.22
CA PRO A 34 6.57 -4.34 -14.96
C PRO A 34 6.54 -2.84 -14.59
N ASN A 35 5.44 -2.14 -14.91
CA ASN A 35 5.24 -0.73 -14.60
C ASN A 35 4.30 -0.48 -13.41
N LEU A 36 3.90 -1.52 -12.69
CA LEU A 36 3.10 -1.42 -11.47
C LEU A 36 3.93 -1.91 -10.29
N VAL A 37 3.80 -1.24 -9.15
CA VAL A 37 4.43 -1.70 -7.92
C VAL A 37 3.84 -3.04 -7.49
N ALA A 38 4.71 -4.03 -7.25
CA ALA A 38 4.28 -5.33 -6.78
C ALA A 38 3.96 -5.31 -5.28
N LEU A 39 2.77 -5.78 -4.92
CA LEU A 39 2.42 -6.08 -3.54
C LEU A 39 2.99 -7.45 -3.18
N ILE A 40 3.95 -7.48 -2.24
CA ILE A 40 4.58 -8.71 -1.74
C ILE A 40 3.69 -9.38 -0.70
N GLY A 41 2.97 -8.58 0.10
CA GLY A 41 2.06 -9.07 1.12
C GLY A 41 1.42 -7.96 1.94
N TYR A 42 0.62 -8.34 2.93
CA TYR A 42 -0.06 -7.40 3.82
C TYR A 42 -0.18 -7.96 5.23
N CYS A 43 -0.44 -7.08 6.20
CA CYS A 43 -0.83 -7.44 7.55
C CYS A 43 -2.17 -6.78 7.89
N ALA A 44 -3.11 -7.58 8.37
CA ALA A 44 -4.42 -7.16 8.85
C ALA A 44 -4.68 -7.77 10.23
N ASP A 45 -4.01 -7.23 11.25
CA ASP A 45 -4.10 -7.69 12.62
C ASP A 45 -4.76 -6.63 13.52
N GLY A 46 -5.92 -6.94 14.10
CA GLY A 46 -6.72 -5.97 14.86
C GLY A 46 -7.00 -4.69 14.06
N LYS A 47 -6.53 -3.56 14.57
CA LYS A 47 -6.63 -2.23 13.92
C LYS A 47 -5.42 -1.88 13.04
N HIS A 48 -4.42 -2.74 13.01
CA HIS A 48 -3.22 -2.52 12.23
C HIS A 48 -3.42 -2.98 10.79
N ARG A 49 -3.08 -2.08 9.87
CA ARG A 49 -3.09 -2.33 8.43
C ARG A 49 -1.74 -1.92 7.85
N PHE A 50 -1.05 -2.90 7.29
CA PHE A 50 0.23 -2.69 6.63
C PHE A 50 0.21 -3.32 5.25
N LEU A 51 0.85 -2.65 4.30
CA LEU A 51 1.08 -3.13 2.95
C LEU A 51 2.58 -3.20 2.71
N VAL A 52 3.05 -4.33 2.20
CA VAL A 52 4.45 -4.62 1.94
C VAL A 52 4.66 -4.69 0.44
N TYR A 53 5.49 -3.81 -0.09
CA TYR A 53 5.77 -3.70 -1.51
C TYR A 53 7.24 -3.91 -1.83
N GLU A 54 7.53 -4.13 -3.11
CA GLU A 54 8.87 -3.89 -3.62
C GLU A 54 9.28 -2.43 -3.39
N TYR A 55 10.54 -2.22 -2.97
CA TYR A 55 11.06 -0.88 -2.73
C TYR A 55 11.46 -0.20 -4.04
N MET A 56 10.87 0.97 -4.31
CA MET A 56 11.19 1.79 -5.47
C MET A 56 12.36 2.75 -5.15
N HIS A 57 13.56 2.37 -5.57
CA HIS A 57 14.81 3.05 -5.21
C HIS A 57 14.91 4.51 -5.71
N ASN A 58 14.21 4.86 -6.77
CA ASN A 58 14.28 6.18 -7.40
C ASN A 58 13.23 7.17 -6.86
N GLY A 59 12.65 6.90 -5.69
CA GLY A 59 11.68 7.83 -5.08
C GLY A 59 10.44 8.08 -5.95
N ASN A 60 9.78 9.22 -5.72
CA ASN A 60 8.60 9.61 -6.49
C ASN A 60 8.96 10.67 -7.55
N LEU A 61 8.07 10.82 -8.53
CA LEU A 61 8.27 11.78 -9.62
C LEU A 61 8.24 13.25 -9.15
N GLN A 62 7.48 13.56 -8.11
CA GLN A 62 7.37 14.92 -7.58
C GLN A 62 8.74 15.43 -7.09
N ASP A 63 9.52 14.58 -6.45
CA ASP A 63 10.87 14.92 -5.97
C ASP A 63 11.87 15.17 -7.12
N HIS A 64 11.58 14.69 -8.34
CA HIS A 64 12.44 14.83 -9.51
C HIS A 64 12.07 16.04 -10.39
N LEU A 65 10.85 16.57 -10.23
CA LEU A 65 10.33 17.66 -11.05
C LEU A 65 10.24 18.99 -10.30
N ASN A 66 10.61 19.03 -9.02
CA ASN A 66 10.66 20.24 -8.20
C ASN A 66 12.09 20.58 -7.78
#